data_AF-A0A435HMC9-F1
#
_entry.id   AF-A0A435HMC9-F1
#
_cell.length_a   1.000
_cell.length_b   1.000
_cell.length_c   1.000
_cell.angle_alpha   90.00
_cell.angle_beta   90.00
_cell.angle_gamma   90.00
#
_symmetry.space_group_name_H-M   'P 1'
#
loop_
_entity.id
_entity.type
_entity.pdbx_description
1 polymer ?
#
loop_
_entity_poly.entity_id
_entity_poly.type
_entity_poly.pdbx_seq_one_letter_code
_entity_poly.pdbx_strand_id
1 'polypeptide(L)' 'MNTIILKHGIWVIVADGEKALFLRNAGDNKYPNLEVVQEMQQDNPPTREQGSDSPGRYREGTSEQRREEEDTERK' A
#
# COMPACT_ATOMS: atom_id res chain seq x y z
N MET A 1 21.07 -15.81 -12.51
CA MET A 1 19.71 -16.16 -12.05
C MET A 1 19.87 -16.98 -10.78
N ASN A 2 19.25 -16.56 -9.67
CA ASN A 2 19.26 -17.39 -8.46
C ASN A 2 18.17 -18.45 -8.57
N THR A 3 18.56 -19.71 -8.43
CA THR A 3 17.62 -20.84 -8.40
C THR A 3 17.08 -21.02 -6.98
N ILE A 4 15.76 -20.96 -6.84
CA ILE A 4 15.08 -21.30 -5.58
C ILE A 4 14.74 -22.79 -5.61
N ILE A 5 15.19 -23.53 -4.60
CA ILE A 5 14.93 -24.96 -4.45
C ILE A 5 13.73 -25.14 -3.50
N LEU A 6 12.63 -25.67 -4.02
CA LEU A 6 11.46 -26.03 -3.22
C LEU A 6 11.66 -27.42 -2.63
N LYS A 7 12.36 -27.52 -1.49
CA LYS A 7 12.54 -28.81 -0.81
C LYS A 7 11.20 -29.39 -0.37
N HIS A 8 11.14 -30.71 -0.21
CA HIS A 8 10.00 -31.37 0.42
C HIS A 8 9.71 -30.75 1.80
N GLY A 9 8.44 -30.51 2.08
CA GLY A 9 7.95 -29.91 3.31
C GLY A 9 8.21 -28.41 3.45
N ILE A 10 8.81 -27.74 2.45
CA ILE A 10 8.99 -26.28 2.49
C ILE A 10 7.62 -25.59 2.51
N TRP A 11 7.56 -24.49 3.26
CA TRP A 11 6.39 -23.62 3.28
C TRP A 11 6.54 -22.50 2.27
N VAL A 12 5.47 -22.24 1.53
CA VAL A 12 5.34 -21.10 0.63
C VAL A 12 4.09 -20.35 1.05
N ILE A 13 4.23 -19.04 1.26
CA ILE A 13 3.10 -18.17 1.54
C ILE A 13 2.89 -17.29 0.33
N VAL A 14 1.67 -17.27 -0.20
CA VAL A 14 1.24 -16.38 -1.27
C VAL A 14 0.15 -15.50 -0.70
N ALA A 15 0.35 -14.19 -0.68
CA ALA A 15 -0.62 -13.25 -0.16
C ALA A 15 -0.84 -12.09 -1.12
N ASP A 16 -2.10 -11.69 -1.24
CA ASP A 16 -2.51 -10.38 -1.72
C ASP A 16 -3.16 -9.60 -0.55
N GLY A 17 -3.56 -8.35 -0.78
CA GLY A 17 -4.11 -7.49 0.29
C GLY A 17 -5.42 -7.98 0.89
N GLU A 18 -6.05 -9.03 0.33
CA GLU A 18 -7.32 -9.60 0.78
C GLU A 18 -7.15 -11.04 1.28
N LYS A 19 -6.23 -11.81 0.71
CA LYS A 19 -6.13 -13.25 0.94
C LYS A 19 -4.69 -13.71 1.09
N ALA A 20 -4.48 -14.66 1.99
CA ALA A 20 -3.22 -15.37 2.14
C ALA A 20 -3.42 -16.89 2.08
N LEU A 21 -2.63 -17.56 1.24
CA LEU A 21 -2.54 -19.01 1.12
C LEU A 21 -1.24 -19.50 1.75
N PHE A 22 -1.37 -20.43 2.67
CA PHE A 22 -0.26 -21.17 3.25
C PHE A 22 -0.15 -22.51 2.54
N LEU A 23 0.92 -22.68 1.79
CA LEU A 23 1.17 -23.85 0.97
C LEU A 23 2.33 -24.66 1.56
N ARG A 24 2.25 -25.98 1.45
CA ARG A 24 3.35 -26.88 1.78
C ARG A 24 3.69 -27.75 0.59
N ASN A 25 4.98 -27.86 0.26
CA ASN A 25 5.41 -28.78 -0.79
C ASN A 25 5.33 -30.23 -0.28
N ALA A 26 4.32 -30.98 -0.70
CA ALA A 26 4.22 -32.42 -0.47
C ALA A 26 5.10 -33.24 -1.44
N GLY A 27 5.55 -32.63 -2.54
CA GLY A 27 6.45 -33.22 -3.54
C GLY A 27 7.93 -33.03 -3.20
N ASP A 28 8.79 -33.15 -4.20
CA ASP A 28 10.24 -32.94 -4.07
C ASP A 28 10.70 -31.69 -4.84
N ASN A 29 12.02 -31.51 -4.99
CA ASN A 29 12.59 -30.36 -5.69
C ASN A 29 12.53 -30.47 -7.22
N LYS A 30 12.32 -31.67 -7.77
CA LYS A 30 12.21 -31.96 -9.19
C LYS A 30 10.75 -31.88 -9.66
N TYR A 31 9.84 -32.35 -8.80
CA TYR A 31 8.40 -32.37 -8.99
C TYR A 31 7.72 -31.79 -7.75
N PRO A 32 7.69 -30.45 -7.60
CA PRO A 32 6.99 -29.82 -6.50
C PRO A 32 5.47 -30.04 -6.60
N ASN A 33 4.83 -30.28 -5.46
CA ASN A 33 3.39 -30.38 -5.29
C ASN A 33 2.98 -29.48 -4.12
N LEU A 34 2.49 -28.27 -4.41
CA LEU A 34 2.11 -27.30 -3.39
C LEU A 34 0.66 -27.51 -2.97
N GLU A 35 0.47 -27.99 -1.75
CA GLU A 35 -0.86 -28.23 -1.17
C GLU A 35 -1.24 -27.09 -0.24
N VAL A 36 -2.49 -26.63 -0.33
CA VAL A 36 -3.04 -25.61 0.57
C VAL A 36 -3.24 -26.25 1.94
N VAL A 37 -2.51 -25.75 2.93
CA VAL A 37 -2.67 -26.17 4.33
C VAL A 37 -3.66 -25.24 5.05
N GLN A 38 -3.63 -23.96 4.72
CA GLN A 38 -4.52 -22.97 5.31
C GLN A 38 -4.77 -21.82 4.33
N GLU A 39 -5.99 -21.29 4.39
CA GLU A 39 -6.39 -20.06 3.73
C GLU A 39 -6.83 -19.05 4.79
N MET A 40 -6.41 -17.80 4.62
CA MET A 40 -6.88 -16.65 5.40
C MET A 40 -7.46 -15.63 4.42
N GLN A 41 -8.63 -15.08 4.74
CA GLN A 41 -9.23 -13.99 4.01
C GLN A 41 -9.52 -12.85 4.99
N GLN A 42 -9.26 -11.62 4.56
CA GLN A 42 -9.56 -10.39 5.26
C GLN A 42 -10.35 -9.50 4.31
N ASP A 43 -11.43 -8.89 4.81
CA ASP A 43 -12.13 -7.87 4.05
C ASP A 43 -11.18 -6.71 3.74
N ASN A 44 -11.02 -6.42 2.44
CA ASN A 44 -10.22 -5.31 1.95
C ASN A 44 -11.14 -4.20 1.42
N PRO A 45 -11.63 -3.29 2.29
CA PRO A 45 -12.52 -2.23 1.85
C PRO A 45 -11.83 -1.31 0.82
N PRO A 46 -12.56 -0.70 -0.11
CA PRO A 46 -11.98 0.16 -1.13
C PRO A 46 -11.21 1.33 -0.47
N THR A 47 -10.16 1.80 -1.14
CA THR A 47 -9.26 2.85 -0.61
C THR A 47 -9.98 4.10 -0.10
N ARG A 48 -11.14 4.42 -0.68
CA ARG A 48 -12.01 5.53 -0.25
C ARG A 48 -12.57 5.36 1.18
N GLU A 49 -12.80 4.12 1.61
CA GLU A 49 -13.30 3.78 2.95
C GLU A 49 -12.16 3.51 3.93
N GLN A 50 -10.95 3.21 3.43
CA GLN A 50 -9.73 3.06 4.23
C GLN A 50 -9.03 4.39 4.50
N GLY A 51 -9.22 5.40 3.64
CA GLY A 51 -8.65 6.73 3.81
C GLY A 51 -9.42 7.57 4.83
N SER A 52 -8.74 8.01 5.89
CA SER A 52 -9.29 8.96 6.88
C SER A 52 -9.22 10.42 6.42
N ASP A 53 -8.54 10.70 5.31
CA ASP A 53 -8.31 12.07 4.83
C ASP A 53 -9.46 12.54 3.93
N SER A 54 -10.25 13.46 4.46
CA SER A 54 -10.99 14.40 3.60
C SER A 54 -9.99 15.29 2.89
N PRO A 55 -10.07 15.50 1.56
CA PRO A 55 -9.20 16.44 0.87
C PRO A 55 -9.25 17.79 1.59
N GLY A 56 -8.11 18.21 2.14
CA GLY A 56 -8.00 19.49 2.84
C GLY A 56 -8.49 20.59 1.90
N ARG A 57 -9.63 21.20 2.22
CA ARG A 57 -10.09 22.40 1.50
C ARG A 57 -9.11 23.51 1.84
N TYR A 58 -8.15 23.74 0.96
CA TYR A 58 -7.38 24.97 0.96
C TYR A 58 -8.37 26.12 0.69
N ARG A 59 -8.76 26.83 1.75
CA ARG A 59 -9.46 28.10 1.60
C ARG A 59 -8.41 29.13 1.20
N GLU A 60 -8.39 29.50 -0.07
CA GLU A 60 -7.68 30.68 -0.52
C GLU A 60 -8.35 31.90 0.12
N GLY A 61 -7.74 32.39 1.20
CA GLY A 61 -8.16 33.59 1.89
C GLY A 61 -7.81 34.82 1.05
N THR A 62 -8.84 35.55 0.63
CA THR A 62 -8.76 36.91 0.11
C THR A 62 -7.96 37.78 1.09
N SER A 63 -6.79 38.25 0.65
CA SER A 63 -6.05 39.31 1.34
C SER A 63 -5.90 40.52 0.42
N GLU A 64 -7.00 41.24 0.26
CA GLU A 64 -6.97 42.66 -0.11
C GLU A 64 -6.48 43.45 1.10
N GLN A 65 -5.17 43.76 1.21
CA GLN A 65 -4.66 44.96 1.90
C GLN A 65 -3.23 45.25 1.40
N ARG A 66 -3.09 45.81 0.19
CA ARG A 66 -1.85 46.50 -0.19
C ARG A 66 -1.97 47.95 0.28
N ARG A 67 -1.49 48.23 1.51
CA ARG A 67 -1.19 49.58 1.96
C ARG A 67 0.20 49.93 1.41
N GLU A 68 0.25 50.79 0.40
CA GLU A 68 1.47 51.47 -0.04
C GLU A 68 1.43 52.88 0.56
N GLU A 69 1.98 53.02 1.77
CA GLU A 69 2.45 54.29 2.31
C GLU A 69 3.98 54.22 2.26
N GLU A 70 4.58 54.73 1.20
CA GLU A 70 5.98 55.14 1.23
C GLU A 70 6.06 56.60 0.77
N ASP A 71 5.86 57.45 1.76
CA ASP A 71 6.08 58.89 1.71
C ASP A 71 7.60 59.13 1.76
N THR A 72 8.20 59.52 0.64
CA THR A 72 9.27 60.54 0.58
C THR A 72 9.83 60.68 -0.84
N GLU A 73 9.55 61.79 -1.51
CA GLU A 73 10.60 62.54 -2.21
C GLU A 73 10.22 64.01 -2.43
N ARG A 74 11.15 64.88 -2.04
CA ARG A 74 11.05 66.34 -1.99
C ARG A 74 11.03 66.97 -3.39
N LYS A 75 10.22 68.02 -3.57
CA LYS A 75 10.65 69.24 -4.27
C LYS A 75 9.84 70.46 -3.87
#